data_AF-A0A5N5M8V3-F1
#
_entry.id   AF-A0A5N5M8V3-F1
#
_cell.length_a   1.000
_cell.length_b   1.000
_cell.length_c   1.000
_cell.angle_alpha   90.00
_cell.angle_beta   90.00
_cell.angle_gamma   90.00
#
_symmetry.space_group_name_H-M   'P 1'
#
loop_
_entity.id
_entity.type
_entity.pdbx_description
1 polymer ?
#
loop_
_entity_poly.entity_id
_entity_poly.type
_entity_poly.pdbx_seq_one_letter_code
_entity_poly.pdbx_strand_id
1 'polypeptide(L)'
;MPTINTGLRKEVISIYKGNSLASTDTHMIELLNLGKDYPQGFDYFRPRLHKAFMANAHLKDEDEIRRGLARADFVKKEIEAL
;
A
#
# COMPACT_ATOMS: atom_id res chain seq x y z
N MET A 1 1.60 -26.25 -7.52
CA MET A 1 2.30 -24.96 -7.74
C MET A 1 1.43 -23.87 -7.14
N PRO A 2 1.88 -23.06 -6.18
CA PRO A 2 1.07 -21.95 -5.68
C PRO A 2 0.82 -21.00 -6.84
N THR A 3 -0.45 -20.92 -7.26
CA THR A 3 -0.91 -20.05 -8.32
C THR A 3 -0.75 -18.61 -7.86
N ILE A 4 -0.13 -17.78 -8.69
CA ILE A 4 -0.05 -16.34 -8.45
C ILE A 4 -1.48 -15.81 -8.40
N ASN A 5 -1.94 -15.40 -7.21
CA ASN A 5 -3.24 -14.76 -7.07
C ASN A 5 -3.16 -13.34 -7.64
N THR A 6 -3.68 -13.18 -8.86
CA THR A 6 -3.66 -11.91 -9.59
C THR A 6 -4.58 -10.85 -8.98
N GLY A 7 -5.58 -11.24 -8.18
CA GLY A 7 -6.45 -10.34 -7.43
C GLY A 7 -5.69 -9.64 -6.30
N LEU A 8 -5.06 -10.42 -5.43
CA LEU A 8 -4.28 -9.88 -4.31
C LEU A 8 -3.12 -8.98 -4.76
N ARG A 9 -2.49 -9.28 -5.90
CA ARG A 9 -1.48 -8.39 -6.48
C ARG A 9 -2.04 -7.04 -6.90
N LYS A 10 -3.26 -6.99 -7.44
CA LYS A 10 -3.93 -5.73 -7.79
C LYS A 10 -4.25 -4.92 -6.53
N GLU A 11 -4.71 -5.57 -5.47
CA GLU A 11 -4.96 -4.92 -4.18
C GLU A 11 -3.68 -4.32 -3.57
N VAL A 12 -2.56 -5.07 -3.59
CA VAL A 12 -1.26 -4.56 -3.12
C VAL A 12 -0.80 -3.34 -3.93
N ILE A 13 -0.99 -3.36 -5.25
CA ILE A 13 -0.68 -2.21 -6.10
C ILE A 13 -1.59 -1.02 -5.78
N SER A 14 -2.88 -1.28 -5.58
CA SER A 14 -3.88 -0.25 -5.27
C SER A 14 -3.57 0.46 -3.96
N ILE A 15 -3.19 -0.25 -2.90
CA ILE A 15 -2.84 0.40 -1.62
C ILE A 15 -1.50 1.16 -1.69
N TYR A 16 -0.56 0.72 -2.54
CA TYR A 16 0.75 1.34 -2.69
C TYR A 16 0.75 2.57 -3.63
N LYS A 17 0.06 2.51 -4.78
CA LYS A 17 0.09 3.53 -5.85
C LYS A 17 -1.29 4.02 -6.29
N GLY A 18 -2.36 3.52 -5.69
CA GLY A 18 -3.73 3.77 -6.15
C GLY A 18 -4.18 2.96 -7.35
N ASN A 19 -5.47 3.04 -7.62
CA ASN A 19 -6.07 2.44 -8.80
C ASN A 19 -5.89 3.39 -10.00
N SER A 20 -5.13 2.96 -11.01
CA SER A 20 -4.92 3.73 -12.25
C SER A 20 -6.18 3.86 -13.13
N LEU A 21 -7.31 3.27 -12.73
CA LEU A 21 -8.60 3.40 -13.39
C LEU A 21 -9.44 4.38 -12.58
N ALA A 22 -9.43 5.63 -13.03
CA ALA A 22 -10.12 6.74 -12.42
C ALA A 22 -11.62 6.44 -12.18
N SER A 23 -12.07 6.68 -10.96
CA SER A 23 -13.49 6.84 -10.62
C SER A 23 -13.54 7.92 -9.53
N THR A 24 -14.17 9.04 -9.85
CA THR A 24 -14.03 10.36 -9.22
C THR A 24 -14.67 10.54 -7.85
N ASP A 25 -15.14 9.49 -7.18
CA ASP A 25 -15.97 9.65 -5.96
C ASP A 25 -15.68 8.65 -4.82
N THR A 26 -14.44 8.19 -4.65
CA THR A 26 -14.10 7.43 -3.44
C THR A 26 -12.71 7.80 -2.95
N HIS A 27 -12.61 8.13 -1.66
CA HIS A 27 -11.38 8.43 -0.93
C HIS A 27 -10.42 7.21 -0.93
N MET A 28 -9.83 6.89 -2.07
CA MET A 28 -8.63 6.07 -2.13
C MET A 28 -7.43 6.97 -1.93
N ILE A 29 -7.31 7.51 -0.71
CA ILE A 29 -6.08 8.17 -0.28
C ILE A 29 -4.98 7.09 -0.28
N GLU A 30 -4.02 7.23 -1.18
CA GLU A 30 -2.93 6.27 -1.38
C GLU A 30 -1.84 6.51 -0.34
N LEU A 31 -1.19 5.45 0.15
CA LEU A 31 -0.07 5.60 1.08
C LEU A 31 1.02 6.52 0.50
N LEU A 32 1.28 6.45 -0.81
CA LEU A 32 2.24 7.34 -1.45
C LEU A 32 1.78 8.81 -1.47
N ASN A 33 0.47 9.07 -1.64
CA ASN A 33 -0.05 10.43 -1.60
C ASN A 33 -0.03 11.01 -0.18
N LEU A 34 -0.34 10.20 0.84
CA LEU A 34 -0.20 10.59 2.25
C LEU A 34 1.22 11.00 2.63
N GLY A 35 2.21 10.43 1.95
CA GLY A 35 3.60 10.81 2.14
C GLY A 35 3.91 12.28 1.86
N LYS A 36 3.05 12.99 1.10
CA LYS A 36 3.26 14.41 0.75
C LYS A 36 3.08 15.32 1.97
N ASP A 37 2.11 15.00 2.82
CA ASP A 37 1.78 15.76 4.03
C ASP A 37 2.48 15.20 5.28
N TYR A 38 3.31 14.16 5.10
CA TYR A 38 4.04 13.53 6.19
C TYR A 38 4.99 14.53 6.89
N PRO A 39 5.05 14.59 8.23
CA PRO A 39 5.81 15.63 8.95
C PRO A 39 7.30 15.73 8.58
N GLN A 40 7.90 14.62 8.16
CA GLN A 40 9.33 14.54 7.78
C GLN A 40 9.55 14.72 6.26
N GLY A 41 8.48 14.99 5.51
CA GLY A 41 8.48 15.20 4.08
C GLY A 41 8.43 13.93 3.24
N PHE A 42 8.07 14.11 1.97
CA PHE A 42 7.88 13.03 1.00
C PHE A 42 9.17 12.25 0.70
N ASP A 43 10.30 12.94 0.60
CA ASP A 43 11.61 12.31 0.31
C ASP A 43 12.08 11.37 1.42
N TYR A 44 11.63 11.62 2.65
CA TYR A 44 11.86 10.74 3.77
C TYR A 44 10.88 9.56 3.78
N PHE A 45 9.61 9.82 3.48
CA PHE A 45 8.54 8.84 3.56
C PHE A 45 8.61 7.80 2.42
N ARG A 46 8.77 8.25 1.18
CA ARG A 46 8.75 7.42 -0.03
C ARG A 46 9.72 6.22 -0.01
N PRO A 47 11.02 6.37 0.30
CA PRO A 47 11.94 5.24 0.30
C PRO A 47 11.60 4.22 1.40
N ARG A 48 11.00 4.65 2.51
CA ARG A 48 10.60 3.78 3.62
C ARG A 48 9.37 2.96 3.27
N LEU A 49 8.37 3.61 2.68
CA LEU A 49 7.20 2.91 2.14
C LEU A 49 7.65 1.87 1.11
N HIS A 50 8.48 2.28 0.15
CA HIS A 50 8.99 1.36 -0.88
C HIS A 50 9.73 0.16 -0.27
N LYS A 51 10.62 0.40 0.70
CA LYS A 51 11.36 -0.67 1.39
C LYS A 51 10.43 -1.64 2.11
N ALA A 52 9.36 -1.15 2.76
CA ALA A 52 8.40 -2.00 3.45
C ALA A 52 7.63 -2.93 2.49
N PHE A 53 7.23 -2.44 1.32
CA PHE A 53 6.59 -3.28 0.30
C PHE A 53 7.59 -4.25 -0.36
N MET A 54 8.81 -3.80 -0.66
CA MET A 54 9.86 -4.66 -1.24
C MET A 54 10.28 -5.79 -0.29
N ALA A 55 10.33 -5.54 1.02
CA ALA A 55 10.62 -6.58 2.01
C ALA A 55 9.61 -7.74 1.94
N ASN A 56 8.36 -7.46 1.54
CA ASN A 56 7.28 -8.45 1.44
C ASN A 56 6.99 -8.92 0.00
N ALA A 57 7.77 -8.49 -1.00
CA ALA A 57 7.51 -8.80 -2.40
C ALA A 57 7.70 -10.30 -2.75
N HIS A 58 8.39 -11.04 -1.88
CA HIS A 58 8.61 -12.48 -2.02
C HIS A 58 7.47 -13.34 -1.47
N LEU A 59 6.50 -12.75 -0.75
CA LEU A 59 5.35 -13.47 -0.20
C LEU A 59 4.51 -14.07 -1.33
N LYS A 60 4.19 -15.36 -1.20
CA LYS A 60 3.35 -16.12 -2.14
C LYS A 60 2.12 -16.73 -1.48
N ASP A 61 2.13 -16.82 -0.15
CA ASP A 61 0.99 -17.30 0.62
C ASP A 61 -0.09 -16.21 0.68
N GLU A 62 -1.34 -16.60 0.41
CA GLU A 62 -2.43 -15.63 0.34
C GLU A 62 -2.74 -15.01 1.70
N ASP A 63 -2.64 -15.78 2.78
CA ASP A 63 -2.94 -15.28 4.12
C ASP A 63 -1.85 -14.34 4.62
N GLU A 64 -0.59 -14.60 4.27
CA GLU A 64 0.50 -13.64 4.47
C GLU A 64 0.26 -12.32 3.73
N ILE A 65 -0.18 -12.39 2.47
CA ILE A 65 -0.48 -11.19 1.67
C ILE A 65 -1.66 -10.42 2.28
N ARG A 66 -2.74 -11.10 2.70
CA ARG A 66 -3.88 -10.48 3.38
C ARG A 66 -3.48 -9.79 4.69
N ARG A 67 -2.60 -10.41 5.48
CA ARG A 67 -2.04 -9.79 6.70
C ARG A 67 -1.21 -8.54 6.36
N GLY A 68 -0.43 -8.59 5.28
CA GLY A 68 0.32 -7.44 4.77
C GLY A 68 -0.59 -6.27 4.36
N LEU A 69 -1.69 -6.57 3.65
CA LEU A 69 -2.69 -5.59 3.26
C LEU A 69 -3.37 -4.95 4.48
N ALA A 70 -3.82 -5.75 5.44
CA ALA A 70 -4.45 -5.24 6.67
C ALA A 70 -3.51 -4.32 7.47
N ARG A 71 -2.21 -4.63 7.49
CA ARG A 71 -1.20 -3.77 8.12
C ARG A 71 -1.03 -2.46 7.36
N ALA A 72 -1.01 -2.49 6.03
CA ALA A 72 -0.91 -1.29 5.20
C ALA A 72 -2.15 -0.39 5.38
N ASP A 73 -3.36 -0.97 5.49
CA ASP A 73 -4.59 -0.22 5.80
C ASP A 73 -4.55 0.42 7.18
N PHE A 74 -4.04 -0.28 8.19
CA PHE A 74 -3.85 0.29 9.52
C PHE A 74 -2.91 1.50 9.47
N VAL A 75 -1.74 1.36 8.83
CA VAL A 75 -0.76 2.46 8.71
C VAL A 75 -1.33 3.65 7.94
N LYS A 76 -2.15 3.40 6.91
CA LYS A 76 -2.84 4.46 6.16
C LYS A 76 -3.68 5.32 7.10
N LYS A 77 -4.52 4.70 7.94
CA LYS A 77 -5.38 5.42 8.90
C LYS A 77 -4.59 6.19 9.95
N GLU A 78 -3.48 5.62 10.42
CA GLU A 78 -2.59 6.31 11.35
C GLU A 78 -2.02 7.58 10.72
N ILE A 79 -1.58 7.53 9.46
CA ILE A 79 -1.04 8.71 8.76
C ILE A 79 -2.14 9.72 8.44
N GLU A 80 -3.36 9.29 8.10
CA GLU A 80 -4.53 10.18 7.91
C GLU A 80 -4.92 10.93 9.20
N ALA A 81 -4.55 10.39 10.36
CA ALA A 81 -4.85 10.97 11.67
C ALA A 81 -3.71 11.83 12.25
N LEU A 82 -2.55 11.91 11.59
CA LEU A 82 -1.43 12.79 11.95
C LEU A 82 -1.65 14.21 11.45
#